data_AF-A0A6B3IFS7-F1
#
_entry.id   AF-A0A6B3IFS7-F1
#
_cell.length_a   1.000
_cell.length_b   1.000
_cell.length_c   1.000
_cell.angle_alpha   90.00
_cell.angle_beta   90.00
_cell.angle_gamma   90.00
#
_symmetry.space_group_name_H-M   'P 1'
#
loop_
_entity.id
_entity.type
_entity.pdbx_description
1 polymer ?
#
loop_
_entity_poly.entity_id
_entity_poly.type
_entity_poly.pdbx_seq_one_letter_code
_entity_poly.pdbx_strand_id
1 'polypeptide(L)'
;EWERFAAAVEQIVERLGVRLTVNFHGIPMGVPHTRPVGITPHGNRTDLMPGHRSPFDEAQVPGSAESLVEYRLMESGHDVLGVATHVPHYVARSAYPDAALTALEAITAATGLVLPALAHSLRTEAHRTQTEIDRQIGQGDEELVSLVEGLEHQYDAVAGSETRGNLVAEPVDLPSADEIGREFERFLAEREGDG
;
A
#
# COMPACT_ATOMS: atom_id res chain seq x y z
N GLU A 1 -29.86 7.02 -1.10
CA GLU A 1 -30.19 6.32 -2.36
C GLU A 1 -28.92 5.84 -3.08
N TRP A 2 -28.02 5.11 -2.41
CA TRP A 2 -26.72 4.76 -3.01
C TRP A 2 -26.83 3.77 -4.17
N GLU A 3 -27.73 2.78 -4.10
CA GLU A 3 -27.96 1.84 -5.21
C GLU A 3 -28.46 2.56 -6.48
N ARG A 4 -29.42 3.48 -6.31
CA ARG A 4 -29.94 4.27 -7.42
C ARG A 4 -28.87 5.20 -8.00
N PHE A 5 -28.00 5.75 -7.15
CA PHE A 5 -26.86 6.54 -7.57
C PHE A 5 -25.85 5.70 -8.35
N ALA A 6 -25.50 4.49 -7.86
CA ALA A 6 -24.59 3.59 -8.55
C ALA A 6 -25.13 3.18 -9.94
N ALA A 7 -26.40 2.81 -10.03
CA ALA A 7 -27.05 2.51 -11.32
C ALA A 7 -27.06 3.71 -12.28
N ALA A 8 -27.16 4.94 -11.77
CA ALA A 8 -27.08 6.14 -12.60
C ALA A 8 -25.66 6.41 -13.11
N VAL A 9 -24.65 6.19 -12.26
CA VAL A 9 -23.23 6.29 -12.66
C VAL A 9 -22.89 5.23 -13.70
N GLU A 10 -23.33 3.99 -13.50
CA GLU A 10 -23.18 2.90 -14.47
C GLU A 10 -23.74 3.26 -15.85
N GLN A 11 -24.96 3.80 -15.92
CA GLN A 11 -25.53 4.29 -17.18
C GLN A 11 -24.65 5.36 -17.86
N ILE A 12 -23.99 6.22 -17.09
CA ILE A 12 -23.05 7.22 -17.62
C ILE A 12 -21.78 6.53 -18.16
N VAL A 13 -21.22 5.56 -17.42
CA VAL A 13 -20.05 4.76 -17.83
C VAL A 13 -20.33 4.07 -19.17
N GLU A 14 -21.47 3.38 -19.28
CA GLU A 14 -21.88 2.69 -20.51
C GLU A 14 -22.11 3.67 -21.67
N ARG A 15 -22.87 4.75 -21.43
CA ARG A 15 -23.25 5.70 -22.48
C ARG A 15 -22.05 6.43 -23.07
N LEU A 16 -21.02 6.68 -22.27
CA LEU A 16 -19.80 7.36 -22.68
C LEU A 16 -18.70 6.40 -23.16
N GLY A 17 -18.91 5.08 -23.04
CA GLY A 17 -17.91 4.08 -23.43
C GLY A 17 -16.66 4.15 -22.57
N VAL A 18 -16.82 4.36 -21.26
CA VAL A 18 -15.71 4.42 -20.31
C VAL A 18 -15.04 3.05 -20.23
N ARG A 19 -13.74 3.01 -20.53
CA ARG A 19 -12.93 1.78 -20.55
C ARG A 19 -12.34 1.39 -19.20
N LEU A 20 -12.26 2.33 -18.27
CA LEU A 20 -11.65 2.15 -16.95
C LEU A 20 -12.19 3.23 -16.03
N THR A 21 -12.74 2.82 -14.90
CA THR A 21 -13.12 3.72 -13.80
C THR A 21 -12.02 3.67 -12.75
N VAL A 22 -11.56 4.84 -12.29
CA VAL A 22 -10.52 4.92 -11.25
C VAL A 22 -11.03 5.72 -10.07
N ASN A 23 -11.01 5.15 -8.87
CA ASN A 23 -11.22 5.89 -7.62
C ASN A 23 -9.91 6.00 -6.84
N PHE A 24 -9.86 6.97 -5.92
CA PHE A 24 -8.69 7.17 -5.08
C PHE A 24 -9.07 7.90 -3.79
N HIS A 25 -8.44 7.53 -2.69
CA HIS A 25 -8.66 8.15 -1.39
C HIS A 25 -7.47 7.92 -0.45
N GLY A 26 -7.39 8.69 0.63
CA GLY A 26 -6.41 8.48 1.70
C GLY A 26 -7.03 7.67 2.84
N ILE A 27 -6.30 6.69 3.36
CA ILE A 27 -6.66 5.93 4.56
C ILE A 27 -5.66 6.23 5.69
N PRO A 28 -6.12 6.57 6.91
CA PRO A 28 -5.24 6.73 8.07
C PRO A 28 -4.55 5.40 8.42
N MET A 29 -3.22 5.41 8.45
CA MET A 29 -2.39 4.23 8.73
C MET A 29 -1.33 4.55 9.79
N GLY A 30 -0.83 3.51 10.44
CA GLY A 30 0.33 3.55 11.33
C GLY A 30 1.63 3.62 10.53
N VAL A 31 1.83 4.70 9.77
CA VAL A 31 3.04 4.94 8.96
C VAL A 31 3.62 6.32 9.27
N PRO A 32 4.94 6.52 9.17
CA PRO A 32 5.55 7.82 9.39
C PRO A 32 5.52 8.69 8.11
N HIS A 33 5.39 10.00 8.27
CA HIS A 33 5.45 10.98 7.18
C HIS A 33 6.84 11.14 6.54
N THR A 34 7.89 10.62 7.20
CA THR A 34 9.31 10.64 6.81
C THR A 34 9.71 9.46 5.93
N ARG A 35 8.76 8.63 5.51
CA ARG A 35 8.96 7.52 4.56
C ARG A 35 8.04 7.69 3.35
N PRO A 36 8.34 7.05 2.21
CA PRO A 36 7.49 7.11 1.03
C PRO A 36 6.05 6.68 1.34
N VAL A 37 5.08 7.39 0.77
CA VAL A 37 3.65 7.08 0.94
C VAL A 37 3.34 5.71 0.33
N GLY A 38 2.79 4.82 1.15
CA GLY A 38 2.31 3.51 0.71
C GLY A 38 1.00 3.61 -0.09
N ILE A 39 0.74 2.59 -0.90
CA ILE A 39 -0.49 2.46 -1.68
C ILE A 39 -1.04 1.04 -1.53
N THR A 40 -2.36 0.93 -1.39
CA THR A 40 -3.12 -0.32 -1.56
C THR A 40 -4.01 -0.22 -2.80
N PRO A 41 -3.67 -0.92 -3.89
CA PRO A 41 -4.54 -1.02 -5.04
C PRO A 41 -5.72 -1.97 -4.75
N HIS A 42 -6.88 -1.67 -5.28
CA HIS A 42 -8.09 -2.50 -5.21
C HIS A 42 -8.88 -2.45 -6.52
N GLY A 43 -9.96 -3.22 -6.62
CA GLY A 43 -10.72 -3.41 -7.85
C GLY A 43 -10.29 -4.65 -8.66
N ASN A 44 -10.78 -4.77 -9.89
CA ASN A 44 -10.50 -5.89 -10.78
C ASN A 44 -9.37 -5.62 -11.79
N ARG A 45 -8.81 -4.41 -11.81
CA ARG A 45 -7.66 -4.01 -12.65
C ARG A 45 -6.39 -3.64 -11.88
N THR A 46 -6.14 -4.29 -10.75
CA THR A 46 -4.92 -4.09 -9.94
C THR A 46 -3.64 -4.48 -10.68
N ASP A 47 -3.74 -5.24 -11.79
CA ASP A 47 -2.65 -5.54 -12.72
C ASP A 47 -2.00 -4.28 -13.32
N LEU A 48 -2.73 -3.17 -13.37
CA LEU A 48 -2.24 -1.87 -13.85
C LEU A 48 -1.25 -1.19 -12.89
N MET A 49 -1.05 -1.74 -11.68
CA MET A 49 -0.16 -1.21 -10.65
C MET A 49 0.85 -2.26 -10.19
N PRO A 50 1.75 -2.74 -11.08
CA PRO A 50 2.71 -3.77 -10.72
C PRO A 50 3.64 -3.28 -9.58
N GLY A 51 3.93 -4.18 -8.64
CA GLY A 51 4.80 -3.88 -7.50
C GLY A 51 4.07 -3.35 -6.27
N HIS A 52 2.80 -2.96 -6.38
CA HIS A 52 1.98 -2.60 -5.23
C HIS A 52 1.14 -3.80 -4.79
N ARG A 53 1.26 -4.21 -3.53
CA ARG A 53 0.46 -5.29 -2.94
C ARG A 53 -0.38 -4.76 -1.79
N SER A 54 -1.56 -5.34 -1.62
CA SER A 54 -2.36 -5.08 -0.42
C SER A 54 -1.65 -5.67 0.80
N PRO A 55 -1.49 -4.92 1.90
CA PRO A 55 -1.03 -5.46 3.17
C PRO A 55 -2.13 -6.28 3.89
N PHE A 56 -3.34 -6.32 3.34
CA PHE A 56 -4.49 -7.02 3.87
C PHE A 56 -4.80 -8.25 3.01
N ASP A 57 -4.92 -9.42 3.65
CA ASP A 57 -5.50 -10.61 3.02
C ASP A 57 -7.03 -10.51 2.95
N GLU A 58 -7.66 -10.08 4.04
CA GLU A 58 -9.09 -9.81 4.14
C GLU A 58 -9.33 -8.67 5.14
N ALA A 59 -10.22 -7.73 4.80
CA ALA A 59 -10.59 -6.63 5.69
C ALA A 59 -12.07 -6.24 5.50
N GLN A 60 -12.75 -5.91 6.60
CA GLN A 60 -14.07 -5.29 6.56
C GLN A 60 -13.93 -3.78 6.72
N VAL A 61 -14.37 -3.03 5.72
CA VAL A 61 -14.30 -1.57 5.69
C VAL A 61 -15.73 -1.01 5.62
N PRO A 62 -16.06 0.03 6.40
CA PRO A 62 -17.33 0.72 6.25
C PRO A 62 -17.55 1.17 4.80
N GLY A 63 -18.69 0.79 4.23
CA GLY A 63 -19.01 1.15 2.85
C GLY A 63 -19.15 2.66 2.66
N SER A 64 -18.73 3.12 1.49
CA SER A 64 -18.97 4.48 0.98
C SER A 64 -19.78 4.42 -0.32
N ALA A 65 -20.29 5.56 -0.76
CA ALA A 65 -20.94 5.64 -2.06
C ALA A 65 -19.96 5.27 -3.20
N GLU A 66 -18.69 5.70 -3.10
CA GLU A 66 -17.65 5.39 -4.07
C GLU A 66 -17.32 3.89 -4.12
N SER A 67 -17.18 3.24 -2.97
CA SER A 67 -16.90 1.80 -2.92
C SER A 67 -18.09 0.97 -3.41
N LEU A 68 -19.33 1.43 -3.18
CA LEU A 68 -20.51 0.76 -3.73
C LEU A 68 -20.58 0.92 -5.25
N VAL A 69 -20.25 2.10 -5.79
CA VAL A 69 -20.15 2.32 -7.24
C VAL A 69 -19.10 1.40 -7.84
N GLU A 70 -17.90 1.34 -7.28
CA GLU A 70 -16.87 0.39 -7.69
C GLU A 70 -17.40 -1.05 -7.69
N TYR A 71 -17.99 -1.48 -6.57
CA TYR A 71 -18.51 -2.83 -6.43
C TYR A 71 -19.56 -3.17 -7.50
N ARG A 72 -20.52 -2.28 -7.74
CA ARG A 72 -21.57 -2.49 -8.75
C ARG A 72 -21.02 -2.50 -10.18
N LEU A 73 -20.09 -1.60 -10.50
CA LEU A 73 -19.42 -1.59 -11.81
C LEU A 73 -18.65 -2.90 -12.06
N MET A 74 -17.99 -3.44 -11.05
CA MET A 74 -17.30 -4.74 -11.18
C MET A 74 -18.29 -5.89 -11.38
N GLU A 75 -19.43 -5.89 -10.68
CA GLU A 75 -20.48 -6.91 -10.88
C GLU A 75 -21.06 -6.89 -12.30
N SER A 76 -21.14 -5.73 -12.95
CA SER A 76 -21.53 -5.62 -14.37
C SER A 76 -20.38 -5.79 -15.36
N GLY A 77 -19.19 -6.16 -14.88
CA GLY A 77 -18.05 -6.52 -15.72
C GLY A 77 -17.25 -5.33 -16.25
N HIS A 78 -17.42 -4.13 -15.68
CA HIS A 78 -16.57 -2.99 -15.99
C HIS A 78 -15.21 -3.09 -15.30
N ASP A 79 -14.20 -2.54 -15.97
CA ASP A 79 -12.86 -2.38 -15.46
C ASP A 79 -12.81 -1.26 -14.42
N VAL A 80 -12.36 -1.59 -13.20
CA VAL A 80 -12.23 -0.66 -12.08
C VAL A 80 -10.87 -0.83 -11.41
N LEU A 81 -10.21 0.28 -11.14
CA LEU A 81 -9.02 0.37 -10.30
C LEU A 81 -9.28 1.34 -9.16
N GLY A 82 -9.01 0.94 -7.93
CA GLY A 82 -9.03 1.81 -6.77
C GLY A 82 -7.63 2.02 -6.19
N VAL A 83 -7.34 3.23 -5.71
CA VAL A 83 -6.04 3.60 -5.14
C VAL A 83 -6.22 4.18 -3.74
N ALA A 84 -5.93 3.40 -2.71
CA ALA A 84 -5.92 3.87 -1.33
C ALA A 84 -4.49 4.25 -0.91
N THR A 85 -4.23 5.52 -0.63
CA THR A 85 -2.91 5.99 -0.14
C THR A 85 -2.85 5.95 1.38
N HIS A 86 -1.70 5.55 1.91
CA HIS A 86 -1.48 5.40 3.35
C HIS A 86 -1.06 6.75 3.95
N VAL A 87 -1.98 7.39 4.67
CA VAL A 87 -1.74 8.70 5.30
C VAL A 87 -1.37 8.49 6.75
N PRO A 88 -0.29 9.10 7.27
CA PRO A 88 0.03 9.02 8.69
C PRO A 88 -1.15 9.50 9.54
N HIS A 89 -1.65 8.63 10.44
CA HIS A 89 -2.90 8.87 11.17
C HIS A 89 -2.89 10.18 11.96
N TYR A 90 -1.73 10.64 12.44
CA TYR A 90 -1.57 11.88 13.19
C TYR A 90 -1.67 13.17 12.33
N VAL A 91 -1.57 13.09 10.99
CA VAL A 91 -1.83 14.22 10.07
C VAL A 91 -3.10 14.06 9.24
N ALA A 92 -3.84 12.96 9.38
CA ALA A 92 -4.98 12.62 8.53
C ALA A 92 -6.16 13.61 8.56
N ARG A 93 -6.19 14.54 9.53
CA ARG A 93 -7.20 15.62 9.62
C ARG A 93 -6.83 16.89 8.84
N SER A 94 -5.66 16.93 8.23
CA SER A 94 -5.14 18.06 7.46
C SER A 94 -4.83 17.64 6.03
N ALA A 95 -4.66 18.63 5.15
CA ALA A 95 -4.23 18.35 3.79
C ALA A 95 -2.81 17.75 3.80
N TYR A 96 -2.66 16.58 3.17
CA TYR A 96 -1.37 15.89 3.05
C TYR A 96 -1.04 15.66 1.56
N PRO A 97 -0.39 16.65 0.90
CA PRO A 97 -0.22 16.63 -0.55
C PRO A 97 0.63 15.48 -1.08
N ASP A 98 1.53 14.90 -0.27
CA ASP A 98 2.29 13.71 -0.65
C ASP A 98 1.38 12.52 -1.01
N ALA A 99 0.28 12.34 -0.28
CA ALA A 99 -0.71 11.30 -0.60
C ALA A 99 -1.47 11.60 -1.90
N ALA A 100 -1.83 12.85 -2.14
CA ALA A 100 -2.48 13.25 -3.39
C ALA A 100 -1.51 13.10 -4.59
N LEU A 101 -0.24 13.48 -4.42
CA LEU A 101 0.79 13.33 -5.44
C LEU A 101 1.03 11.86 -5.77
N THR A 102 1.15 11.02 -4.74
CA THR A 102 1.35 9.57 -4.90
C THR A 102 0.16 8.91 -5.61
N ALA A 103 -1.08 9.27 -5.25
CA ALA A 103 -2.26 8.81 -5.96
C ALA A 103 -2.28 9.29 -7.41
N LEU A 104 -1.92 10.54 -7.67
CA LEU A 104 -1.85 11.09 -9.03
C LEU A 104 -0.83 10.34 -9.89
N GLU A 105 0.36 10.05 -9.35
CA GLU A 105 1.41 9.32 -10.05
C GLU A 105 1.00 7.86 -10.34
N ALA A 106 0.28 7.21 -9.42
CA ALA A 106 -0.33 5.90 -9.67
C ALA A 106 -1.38 5.94 -10.79
N ILE A 107 -2.27 6.94 -10.75
CA ILE A 107 -3.33 7.10 -11.76
C ILE A 107 -2.72 7.39 -13.13
N THR A 108 -1.73 8.27 -13.23
CA THR A 108 -1.07 8.60 -14.51
C THR A 108 -0.35 7.38 -15.09
N ALA A 109 0.32 6.60 -14.24
CA ALA A 109 0.95 5.34 -14.65
C ALA A 109 -0.06 4.31 -15.17
N ALA A 110 -1.18 4.10 -14.46
CA ALA A 110 -2.19 3.11 -14.83
C ALA A 110 -3.02 3.52 -16.08
N THR A 111 -3.24 4.82 -16.28
CA THR A 111 -4.16 5.33 -17.32
C THR A 111 -3.45 5.82 -18.58
N GLY A 112 -2.16 6.16 -18.49
CA GLY A 112 -1.40 6.85 -19.53
C GLY A 112 -1.65 8.36 -19.62
N LEU A 113 -2.38 8.95 -18.66
CA LEU A 113 -2.59 10.39 -18.60
C LEU A 113 -1.31 11.13 -18.23
N VAL A 114 -1.13 12.33 -18.79
CA VAL A 114 0.05 13.18 -18.54
C VAL A 114 -0.40 14.48 -17.90
N LEU A 115 -0.14 14.63 -16.59
CA LEU A 115 -0.63 15.75 -15.76
C LEU A 115 0.50 16.52 -15.04
N PRO A 116 1.52 17.03 -15.75
CA PRO A 116 2.75 17.56 -15.15
C PRO A 116 2.52 18.83 -14.32
N ALA A 117 1.61 19.71 -14.74
CA ALA A 117 1.32 20.95 -14.01
C ALA A 117 0.71 20.66 -12.63
N LEU A 118 -0.21 19.70 -12.57
CA LEU A 118 -0.82 19.27 -11.32
C LEU A 118 0.20 18.59 -10.41
N ALA A 119 1.00 17.68 -10.95
CA ALA A 119 2.08 17.02 -10.20
C ALA A 119 3.10 18.02 -9.65
N HIS A 120 3.46 19.05 -10.42
CA HIS A 120 4.37 20.11 -9.97
C HIS A 120 3.77 20.95 -8.84
N SER A 121 2.48 21.31 -8.94
CA SER A 121 1.77 22.03 -7.88
C SER A 121 1.76 21.20 -6.59
N LEU A 122 1.35 19.94 -6.68
CA LEU A 122 1.28 19.03 -5.53
C LEU A 122 2.65 18.80 -4.89
N ARG A 123 3.72 18.66 -5.69
CA ARG A 123 5.10 18.52 -5.16
C ARG A 123 5.56 19.77 -4.42
N THR A 124 5.21 20.96 -4.92
CA THR A 124 5.50 22.23 -4.23
C THR A 124 4.77 22.32 -2.90
N GLU A 125 3.49 21.94 -2.87
CA GLU A 125 2.70 21.92 -1.64
C GLU A 125 3.20 20.86 -0.67
N ALA A 126 3.59 19.68 -1.15
CA ALA A 126 4.16 18.59 -0.35
C ALA A 126 5.42 19.06 0.39
N HIS A 127 6.38 19.68 -0.30
CA HIS A 127 7.58 20.22 0.34
C HIS A 127 7.27 21.22 1.46
N ARG A 128 6.30 22.11 1.24
CA ARG A 128 5.86 23.07 2.26
C ARG A 128 5.21 22.35 3.45
N THR A 129 4.33 21.40 3.19
CA THR A 129 3.64 20.64 4.24
C THR A 129 4.61 19.79 5.05
N GLN A 130 5.57 19.12 4.41
CA GLN A 130 6.62 18.34 5.09
C GLN A 130 7.45 19.21 6.04
N THR A 131 7.93 20.36 5.55
CA THR A 131 8.67 21.33 6.39
C THR A 131 7.88 21.76 7.62
N GLU A 132 6.57 21.98 7.46
CA GLU A 132 5.68 22.37 8.55
C GLU A 132 5.42 21.23 9.53
N ILE A 133 5.24 19.99 9.05
CA ILE A 133 5.09 18.81 9.91
C ILE A 133 6.37 18.58 10.71
N ASP A 134 7.54 18.59 10.07
CA ASP A 134 8.85 18.46 10.74
C ASP A 134 9.02 19.52 11.83
N ARG A 135 8.66 20.78 11.52
CA ARG A 135 8.70 21.89 12.47
C ARG A 135 7.78 21.66 13.66
N GLN A 136 6.55 21.19 13.42
CA GLN A 136 5.58 20.91 14.49
C GLN A 136 6.02 19.74 15.36
N ILE A 137 6.58 18.68 14.79
CA ILE A 137 7.10 17.53 15.53
C ILE A 137 8.31 17.94 16.35
N GLY A 138 9.26 18.69 15.78
CA GLY A 138 10.44 19.17 16.49
C GLY A 138 10.14 20.19 17.60
N GLN A 139 8.96 20.81 17.59
CA GLN A 139 8.45 21.67 18.67
C GLN A 139 7.44 20.95 19.58
N GLY A 140 7.06 19.73 19.24
CA GLY A 140 6.08 18.93 19.97
C GLY A 140 6.69 18.26 21.19
N ASP A 141 5.83 17.54 21.91
CA ASP A 141 6.24 16.80 23.10
C ASP A 141 7.05 15.55 22.73
N GLU A 142 7.89 15.07 23.65
CA GLU A 142 8.75 13.88 23.46
C GLU A 142 7.95 12.63 23.05
N GLU A 143 6.67 12.54 23.44
CA GLU A 143 5.77 11.45 23.05
C GLU A 143 5.52 11.41 21.54
N LEU A 144 5.31 12.56 20.90
CA LEU A 144 5.07 12.64 19.46
C LEU A 144 6.32 12.28 18.66
N VAL A 145 7.48 12.75 19.12
CA VAL A 145 8.78 12.38 18.52
C VAL A 145 9.00 10.87 18.63
N SER A 146 8.82 10.31 19.82
CA SER A 146 8.98 8.86 20.07
C SER A 146 7.99 8.02 19.25
N LEU A 147 6.76 8.51 19.06
CA LEU A 147 5.77 7.87 18.19
C LEU A 147 6.28 7.80 16.75
N VAL A 148 6.77 8.91 16.20
CA VAL A 148 7.26 8.97 14.81
C VAL A 148 8.46 8.03 14.62
N GLU A 149 9.45 8.08 15.52
CA GLU A 149 10.61 7.17 15.50
C GLU A 149 10.19 5.70 15.59
N GLY A 150 9.20 5.39 16.43
CA GLY A 150 8.63 4.04 16.54
C GLY A 150 7.99 3.56 15.23
N LEU A 151 7.25 4.43 14.54
CA LEU A 151 6.65 4.14 13.24
C LEU A 151 7.71 3.96 12.14
N GLU A 152 8.79 4.75 12.17
CA GLU A 152 9.93 4.58 11.27
C GLU A 152 10.59 3.20 11.42
N HIS A 153 10.88 2.80 12.66
CA HIS A 153 11.44 1.47 12.93
C HIS A 153 10.53 0.34 12.44
N GLN A 154 9.21 0.47 12.63
CA GLN A 154 8.25 -0.52 12.15
C GLN A 154 8.22 -0.60 10.62
N TYR A 155 8.19 0.55 9.94
CA TYR A 155 8.21 0.62 8.48
C TYR A 155 9.49 -0.03 7.91
N ASP A 156 10.65 0.37 8.42
CA ASP A 156 11.95 -0.09 7.92
C ASP A 156 12.16 -1.60 8.16
N ALA A 157 11.62 -2.14 9.26
CA ALA A 157 11.64 -3.58 9.54
C ALA A 157 10.85 -4.38 8.50
N VAL A 158 9.66 -3.91 8.11
CA VAL A 158 8.79 -4.56 7.10
C VAL A 158 9.40 -4.43 5.71
N ALA A 159 9.76 -3.22 5.29
CA ALA A 159 10.36 -2.97 3.97
C ALA A 159 11.69 -3.73 3.79
N GLY A 160 12.49 -3.80 4.85
CA GLY A 160 13.70 -4.62 4.88
C GLY A 160 13.43 -6.12 4.82
N SER A 161 12.26 -6.60 5.27
CA SER A 161 11.86 -8.00 5.14
C SER A 161 11.40 -8.35 3.73
N GLU A 162 10.63 -7.47 3.07
CA GLU A 162 10.16 -7.67 1.69
C GLU A 162 11.33 -7.67 0.70
N THR A 163 12.28 -6.75 0.90
CA THR A 163 13.52 -6.71 0.12
C THR A 163 14.35 -7.99 0.31
N ARG A 164 14.41 -8.53 1.54
CA ARG A 164 15.10 -9.79 1.84
C ARG A 164 14.37 -11.01 1.29
N GLY A 165 13.04 -11.04 1.29
CA GLY A 165 12.24 -12.09 0.65
C GLY A 165 12.54 -12.23 -0.84
N ASN A 166 12.84 -11.12 -1.52
CA ASN A 166 13.31 -11.10 -2.91
C ASN A 166 14.77 -11.56 -3.09
N LEU A 167 15.59 -11.56 -2.03
CA LEU A 167 16.98 -12.03 -2.04
C LEU A 167 17.11 -13.53 -1.66
N VAL A 168 16.05 -14.17 -1.18
CA VAL A 168 15.97 -15.63 -0.92
C VAL A 168 15.38 -16.38 -2.12
N ALA A 169 15.55 -15.83 -3.33
CA ALA A 169 15.23 -16.52 -4.58
C ALA A 169 16.42 -17.34 -5.11
N GLU A 170 17.02 -18.14 -4.25
CA GLU A 170 17.51 -19.47 -4.65
C GLU A 170 16.85 -20.45 -3.67
N PRO A 171 16.15 -21.50 -4.15
CA PRO A 171 15.73 -22.55 -3.26
C PRO A 171 17.01 -23.20 -2.74
N VAL A 172 17.42 -22.84 -1.54
CA VAL A 172 18.33 -23.70 -0.78
C VAL A 172 17.49 -24.95 -0.55
N ASP A 173 17.83 -26.03 -1.26
CA ASP A 173 17.27 -27.36 -1.02
C ASP A 173 17.36 -27.61 0.48
N LEU A 174 16.23 -27.45 1.17
CA LEU A 174 16.12 -27.86 2.55
C LEU A 174 16.41 -29.37 2.54
N PRO A 175 17.46 -29.83 3.23
CA PRO A 175 17.84 -31.23 3.20
C PRO A 175 16.64 -32.08 3.61
N SER A 176 16.40 -33.16 2.87
CA SER A 176 15.24 -34.01 3.12
C SER A 176 15.31 -34.59 4.53
N ALA A 177 14.16 -35.01 5.07
CA ALA A 177 14.11 -35.62 6.40
C ALA A 177 15.08 -36.82 6.55
N ASP A 178 15.34 -37.54 5.44
CA ASP A 178 16.30 -38.65 5.41
C ASP A 178 17.75 -38.18 5.52
N GLU A 179 18.07 -37.00 5.00
CA GLU A 179 19.40 -36.41 5.04
C GLU A 179 19.71 -35.84 6.44
N ILE A 180 18.71 -35.24 7.08
CA ILE A 180 18.77 -34.85 8.51
C ILE A 180 18.92 -36.10 9.40
N GLY A 181 18.22 -37.19 9.09
CA GLY A 181 18.35 -38.47 9.81
C GLY A 181 19.76 -39.05 9.75
N ARG A 182 20.39 -39.06 8.57
CA ARG A 182 21.76 -39.57 8.40
C ARG A 182 22.81 -38.77 9.16
N GLU A 183 22.68 -37.45 9.22
CA GLU A 183 23.59 -36.61 10.01
C GLU A 183 23.39 -36.82 11.52
N PHE A 184 22.15 -37.06 11.96
CA PHE A 184 21.85 -37.38 13.35
C PHE A 184 22.42 -38.74 13.79
N GLU A 185 22.31 -39.77 12.95
CA GLU A 185 22.92 -41.08 13.20
C GLU A 185 24.45 -41.00 13.25
N ARG A 186 25.08 -40.19 12.39
CA ARG A 186 26.52 -39.95 12.42
C ARG A 186 26.96 -39.28 13.71
N PHE A 187 26.22 -38.27 14.17
CA PHE A 187 26.49 -37.57 15.43
C PHE A 187 26.36 -38.50 16.65
N LEU A 188 25.41 -39.43 16.65
CA LEU A 188 25.28 -40.42 17.71
C LEU A 188 26.40 -41.47 17.68
N ALA A 189 26.80 -41.94 16.50
CA ALA A 189 27.89 -42.89 16.33
C ALA A 189 29.25 -42.31 16.77
N GLU A 190 29.49 -41.01 16.54
CA GLU A 190 30.68 -40.31 17.03
C GLU A 190 30.71 -40.21 18.57
N ARG A 191 29.55 -40.27 19.23
CA ARG A 191 29.43 -40.16 20.69
C ARG A 191 29.41 -41.51 21.42
N GLU A 192 29.06 -42.60 20.74
CA GLU A 192 29.18 -43.98 21.25
C GLU A 192 30.59 -44.57 21.05
N GLY A 193 31.45 -43.95 20.24
CA GLY A 193 32.84 -44.37 20.04
C GLY A 193 33.85 -43.88 21.09
N ASP A 194 33.42 -43.04 22.05
CA ASP A 194 34.27 -42.43 23.08
C ASP A 194 33.91 -42.94 24.50
N GLY A 195 33.48 -44.20 24.60
CA GLY A 195 33.16 -44.92 25.85
C GLY A 195 33.96 -46.19 26.02
#